data_AF-A0A2U1CRV9-F1
#
_entry.id   AF-A0A2U1CRV9-F1
#
_cell.length_a   1.000
_cell.length_b   1.000
_cell.length_c   1.000
_cell.angle_alpha   90.00
_cell.angle_beta   90.00
_cell.angle_gamma   90.00
#
_symmetry.space_group_name_H-M   'P 1'
#
loop_
_entity.id
_entity.type
_entity.pdbx_description
1 polymer ?
#
loop_
_entity_poly.entity_id
_entity_poly.type
_entity_poly.pdbx_seq_one_letter_code
_entity_poly.pdbx_strand_id
1 'polypeptide(L)'
;MATREELRAAQRAIVAALAQHAAHNYRASSAVVNAINVEIDRLARELTASLAERLDDLTQAELQAFVQGRYTTPRLKAMRAEIDGWGVALDQAIKAEWDKTALALAGYEAAYIGEVMHKTVDGLPKAKVKPEQILTKANRAPLFGRFVDDMLSDIGPAQKDRIFASLRQGIAAGESNSQIIRALRGTPSLKHQDGLMQAAKRDVERLVRTARNHVADVAGEEIFDALGVEQVVRVATLEGRTCAACAALDGKTYKRSEPRPPATLHPNCRCRYAPSFDGDLIGNRPYVRALKVRKRDGSNEFRSIGDMTKKQREQAGLDVGQVKASTTFGKWFGGQDAAFKREWLGPARYKLYTEGKLPLERFSDPRGKIYTLNDLRQRDAETFKAIFGN
;
A
#
# COMPACT_ATOMS: atom_id res chain seq x y z
N MET A 1 -30.85 13.81 23.11
CA MET A 1 -29.70 14.09 22.23
C MET A 1 -28.45 14.01 23.09
N ALA A 2 -27.41 13.31 22.63
CA ALA A 2 -26.15 13.20 23.37
C ALA A 2 -25.51 14.59 23.56
N THR A 3 -24.89 14.81 24.71
CA THR A 3 -24.14 16.03 25.01
C THR A 3 -22.89 16.12 24.13
N ARG A 4 -22.35 17.33 23.97
CA ARG A 4 -21.08 17.54 23.26
C ARG A 4 -19.95 16.70 23.86
N GLU A 5 -19.92 16.54 25.19
CA GLU A 5 -18.87 15.77 25.85
C GLU A 5 -18.97 14.26 25.56
N GLU A 6 -20.19 13.71 25.54
CA GLU A 6 -20.44 12.32 25.17
C GLU A 6 -20.08 12.03 23.71
N LEU A 7 -20.48 12.91 22.78
CA LEU A 7 -20.11 12.79 21.35
C LEU A 7 -18.59 12.83 21.16
N ARG A 8 -17.91 13.70 21.90
CA ARG A 8 -16.45 13.76 21.91
C ARG A 8 -15.86 12.45 22.41
N ALA A 9 -16.32 11.93 23.54
CA ALA A 9 -15.84 10.67 24.11
C ALA A 9 -16.06 9.48 23.16
N ALA A 10 -17.22 9.41 22.50
CA ALA A 10 -17.53 8.41 21.49
C ALA A 10 -16.55 8.46 20.32
N GLN A 11 -16.32 9.65 19.76
CA GLN A 11 -15.37 9.85 18.68
C GLN A 11 -13.94 9.41 19.05
N ARG A 12 -13.50 9.64 20.30
CA ARG A 12 -12.22 9.12 20.81
C ARG A 12 -12.11 7.62 20.71
N ALA A 13 -13.12 6.93 21.24
CA ALA A 13 -13.14 5.49 21.30
C ALA A 13 -13.15 4.90 19.88
N ILE A 14 -13.94 5.49 18.97
CA ILE A 14 -14.00 5.08 17.57
C ILE A 14 -12.65 5.27 16.89
N VAL A 15 -12.04 6.45 16.93
CA VAL A 15 -10.75 6.71 16.27
C VAL A 15 -9.66 5.76 16.76
N ALA A 16 -9.60 5.52 18.08
CA ALA A 16 -8.63 4.60 18.66
C ALA A 16 -8.87 3.15 18.20
N ALA A 17 -10.11 2.67 18.25
CA ALA A 17 -10.50 1.33 17.80
C ALA A 17 -10.20 1.13 16.31
N LEU A 18 -10.60 2.08 15.48
CA LEU A 18 -10.38 2.06 14.03
C LEU A 18 -8.89 2.11 13.65
N ALA A 19 -8.06 2.84 14.40
CA ALA A 19 -6.61 2.89 14.18
C ALA A 19 -5.94 1.56 14.55
N GLN A 20 -6.33 0.96 15.68
CA GLN A 20 -5.82 -0.36 16.08
C GLN A 20 -6.26 -1.45 15.10
N HIS A 21 -7.52 -1.43 14.69
CA HIS A 21 -8.09 -2.34 13.72
C HIS A 21 -7.38 -2.28 12.37
N ALA A 22 -7.07 -1.08 11.86
CA ALA A 22 -6.30 -0.93 10.62
C ALA A 22 -4.92 -1.61 10.70
N ALA A 23 -4.26 -1.56 11.86
CA ALA A 23 -3.02 -2.29 12.08
C ALA A 23 -3.23 -3.82 12.12
N HIS A 24 -4.34 -4.30 12.68
CA HIS A 24 -4.71 -5.71 12.64
C HIS A 24 -5.04 -6.18 11.23
N ASN A 25 -5.78 -5.41 10.44
CA ASN A 25 -6.12 -5.73 9.05
C ASN A 25 -4.87 -5.76 8.17
N TYR A 26 -3.89 -4.91 8.42
CA TYR A 26 -2.60 -4.99 7.75
C TYR A 26 -1.89 -6.33 8.04
N ARG A 27 -1.93 -6.82 9.30
CA ARG A 27 -1.38 -8.14 9.65
C ARG A 27 -2.19 -9.28 9.04
N ALA A 28 -3.52 -9.20 9.06
CA ALA A 28 -4.39 -10.18 8.42
C ALA A 28 -4.14 -10.27 6.91
N SER A 29 -3.88 -9.13 6.27
CA SER A 29 -3.49 -9.07 4.86
C SER A 29 -2.17 -9.79 4.58
N SER A 30 -1.26 -9.88 5.56
CA SER A 30 -0.02 -10.67 5.42
C SER A 30 -0.30 -12.17 5.26
N ALA A 31 -1.34 -12.71 5.89
CA ALA A 31 -1.68 -14.13 5.74
C ALA A 31 -2.10 -14.44 4.30
N VAL A 32 -2.93 -13.59 3.71
CA VAL A 32 -3.37 -13.69 2.30
C VAL A 32 -2.18 -13.55 1.36
N VAL A 33 -1.33 -12.54 1.57
CA VAL A 33 -0.10 -12.37 0.77
C VAL A 33 0.82 -13.59 0.89
N ASN A 34 0.97 -14.15 2.08
CA ASN A 34 1.80 -15.34 2.29
C ASN A 34 1.23 -16.57 1.60
N ALA A 35 -0.10 -16.76 1.61
CA ALA A 35 -0.75 -17.84 0.88
C ALA A 35 -0.51 -17.73 -0.62
N ILE A 36 -0.66 -16.54 -1.20
CA ILE A 36 -0.36 -16.30 -2.62
C ILE A 36 1.14 -16.50 -2.91
N ASN A 37 2.02 -16.07 -2.01
CA ASN A 37 3.47 -16.26 -2.16
C ASN A 37 3.87 -17.74 -2.21
N VAL A 38 3.18 -18.62 -1.48
CA VAL A 38 3.39 -20.08 -1.54
C VAL A 38 3.07 -20.61 -2.94
N GLU A 39 1.97 -20.16 -3.55
CA GLU A 39 1.62 -20.52 -4.92
C GLU A 39 2.61 -19.95 -5.94
N ILE A 40 3.04 -18.69 -5.78
CA ILE A 40 4.09 -18.10 -6.62
C ILE A 40 5.37 -18.94 -6.53
N ASP A 41 5.77 -19.35 -5.33
CA ASP A 41 6.96 -20.18 -5.13
C ASP A 41 6.82 -21.56 -5.77
N ARG A 42 5.63 -22.17 -5.71
CA ARG A 42 5.34 -23.44 -6.39
C ARG A 42 5.45 -23.28 -7.90
N LEU A 43 4.71 -22.33 -8.48
CA LEU A 43 4.69 -22.03 -9.91
C LEU A 43 6.08 -21.65 -10.44
N ALA A 44 6.85 -20.87 -9.67
CA ALA A 44 8.21 -20.50 -10.02
C ALA A 44 9.16 -21.71 -10.08
N ARG A 45 9.04 -22.67 -9.15
CA ARG A 45 9.85 -23.90 -9.17
C ARG A 45 9.52 -24.77 -10.37
N GLU A 46 8.23 -24.93 -10.68
CA GLU A 46 7.76 -25.70 -11.84
C GLU A 46 8.26 -25.10 -13.15
N LEU A 47 8.04 -23.79 -13.35
CA LEU A 47 8.50 -23.07 -14.53
C LEU A 47 10.03 -23.13 -14.67
N THR A 48 10.79 -22.85 -13.62
CA THR A 48 12.26 -22.81 -13.73
C THR A 48 12.88 -24.18 -13.98
N ALA A 49 12.26 -25.26 -13.51
CA ALA A 49 12.71 -26.62 -13.80
C ALA A 49 12.46 -26.98 -15.27
N SER A 50 11.24 -26.74 -15.77
CA SER A 50 10.87 -27.09 -17.14
C SER A 50 11.55 -26.17 -18.18
N LEU A 51 11.72 -24.88 -17.88
CA LEU A 51 12.50 -23.98 -18.74
C LEU A 51 13.98 -24.39 -18.84
N ALA A 52 14.58 -24.92 -17.77
CA ALA A 52 15.97 -25.37 -17.82
C ALA A 52 16.14 -26.52 -18.82
N GLU A 53 15.29 -27.55 -18.73
CA GLU A 53 15.26 -28.69 -19.64
C GLU A 53 15.03 -28.24 -21.09
N ARG A 54 14.04 -27.37 -21.31
CA ARG A 54 13.72 -26.89 -22.66
C ARG A 54 14.84 -26.07 -23.28
N LEU A 55 15.53 -25.24 -22.50
CA LEU A 55 16.63 -24.42 -22.99
C LEU A 55 17.83 -25.26 -23.40
N ASP A 56 18.12 -26.36 -22.68
CA ASP A 56 19.21 -27.28 -23.02
C ASP A 56 18.96 -28.01 -24.36
N ASP A 57 17.69 -28.22 -24.71
CA ASP A 57 17.28 -28.86 -25.96
C ASP A 57 17.25 -27.91 -27.18
N LEU A 58 17.41 -26.59 -27.02
CA LEU A 58 17.33 -25.66 -28.14
C LEU A 58 18.62 -25.60 -28.95
N THR A 59 18.48 -25.62 -30.27
CA THR A 59 19.61 -25.34 -31.17
C THR A 59 19.96 -23.85 -31.18
N GLN A 60 21.17 -23.50 -31.62
CA GLN A 60 21.57 -22.09 -31.79
C GLN A 60 20.62 -21.31 -32.72
N ALA A 61 20.14 -21.94 -33.79
CA ALA A 61 19.16 -21.32 -34.69
C ALA A 61 17.81 -21.04 -33.97
N GLU A 62 17.37 -21.96 -33.11
CA GLU A 62 16.15 -21.78 -32.32
C GLU A 62 16.30 -20.72 -31.23
N LEU A 63 17.46 -20.64 -30.57
CA LEU A 63 17.77 -19.58 -29.62
C LEU A 63 17.70 -18.19 -30.28
N GLN A 64 18.29 -18.05 -31.48
CA GLN A 64 18.20 -16.81 -32.25
C GLN A 64 16.76 -16.50 -32.69
N ALA A 65 15.99 -17.52 -33.09
CA ALA A 65 14.57 -17.36 -33.41
C ALA A 65 13.76 -16.89 -32.18
N PHE A 66 14.02 -17.44 -30.99
CA PHE A 66 13.37 -17.04 -29.74
C PHE A 66 13.62 -15.56 -29.42
N VAL A 67 14.87 -15.11 -29.54
CA VAL A 67 15.27 -13.70 -29.33
C VAL A 67 14.52 -12.77 -30.27
N GLN A 68 14.33 -13.19 -31.53
CA GLN A 68 13.58 -12.45 -32.55
C GLN A 68 12.06 -12.54 -32.39
N GLY A 69 11.55 -13.22 -31.35
CA GLY A 69 10.12 -13.43 -31.12
C GLY A 69 9.46 -14.38 -32.13
N ARG A 70 10.24 -15.25 -32.78
CA ARG A 70 9.77 -16.23 -33.76
C ARG A 70 9.63 -17.60 -33.10
N TYR A 71 8.40 -18.06 -32.93
CA TYR A 71 8.06 -19.32 -32.26
C TYR A 71 7.52 -20.37 -33.25
N THR A 72 8.34 -20.75 -34.23
CA THR A 72 7.90 -21.58 -35.35
C THR A 72 8.06 -23.08 -35.13
N THR A 73 9.12 -23.50 -34.42
CA THR A 73 9.39 -24.92 -34.15
C THR A 73 8.51 -25.46 -33.02
N PRO A 74 8.25 -26.79 -32.96
CA PRO A 74 7.51 -27.40 -31.85
C PRO A 74 8.10 -27.08 -30.47
N ARG A 75 9.45 -27.06 -30.34
CA ARG A 75 10.15 -26.75 -29.09
C ARG A 75 9.89 -25.31 -28.65
N LEU A 76 10.01 -24.34 -29.56
CA LEU A 76 9.76 -22.92 -29.27
C LEU A 76 8.28 -22.64 -28.96
N LYS A 77 7.36 -23.30 -29.65
CA LYS A 77 5.92 -23.21 -29.35
C LYS A 77 5.60 -23.74 -27.96
N ALA A 78 6.20 -24.88 -27.58
CA ALA A 78 6.00 -25.46 -26.27
C ALA A 78 6.56 -24.57 -25.15
N MET A 79 7.76 -24.01 -25.33
CA MET A 79 8.36 -23.06 -24.38
C MET A 79 7.49 -21.79 -24.24
N ARG A 80 6.98 -21.25 -25.35
CA ARG A 80 6.05 -20.12 -25.31
C ARG A 80 4.77 -20.46 -24.55
N ALA A 81 4.15 -21.59 -24.87
CA ALA A 81 2.91 -22.05 -24.25
C ALA A 81 3.07 -22.25 -22.74
N GLU A 82 4.23 -22.72 -22.29
CA GLU A 82 4.54 -22.85 -20.86
C GLU A 82 4.61 -21.50 -20.15
N ILE A 83 5.34 -20.54 -20.73
CA ILE A 83 5.45 -19.19 -20.15
C ILE A 83 4.07 -18.49 -20.14
N ASP A 84 3.31 -18.61 -21.23
CA ASP A 84 1.93 -18.13 -21.32
C ASP A 84 1.04 -18.80 -20.26
N GLY A 85 1.10 -20.12 -20.13
CA GLY A 85 0.33 -20.91 -19.15
C GLY A 85 0.68 -20.57 -17.71
N TRP A 86 1.96 -20.30 -17.41
CA TRP A 86 2.39 -19.84 -16.09
C TRP A 86 1.77 -18.49 -15.72
N GLY A 87 1.69 -17.55 -16.66
CA GLY A 87 1.04 -16.25 -16.44
C GLY A 87 -0.44 -16.43 -16.09
N VAL A 88 -1.15 -17.30 -16.80
CA VAL A 88 -2.56 -17.63 -16.53
C VAL A 88 -2.72 -18.30 -15.16
N ALA A 89 -1.87 -19.26 -14.83
CA ALA A 89 -1.90 -19.95 -13.55
C ALA A 89 -1.63 -19.01 -12.37
N LEU A 90 -0.75 -18.01 -12.55
CA LEU A 90 -0.48 -16.98 -11.56
C LEU A 90 -1.73 -16.14 -11.27
N ASP A 91 -2.41 -15.64 -12.30
CA ASP A 91 -3.65 -14.87 -12.12
C ASP A 91 -4.74 -15.69 -11.44
N GLN A 92 -4.89 -16.95 -11.83
CA GLN A 92 -5.86 -17.87 -11.21
C GLN A 92 -5.56 -18.07 -9.73
N ALA A 93 -4.29 -18.27 -9.36
CA ALA A 93 -3.89 -18.42 -7.97
C ALA A 93 -4.16 -17.15 -7.14
N ILE A 94 -3.87 -15.97 -7.71
CA ILE A 94 -4.14 -14.68 -7.07
C ILE A 94 -5.66 -14.49 -6.86
N LYS A 95 -6.46 -14.71 -7.92
CA LYS A 95 -7.92 -14.56 -7.88
C LYS A 95 -8.58 -15.52 -6.91
N ALA A 96 -8.18 -16.80 -6.93
CA ALA A 96 -8.75 -17.80 -6.03
C ALA A 96 -8.59 -17.41 -4.55
N GLU A 97 -7.41 -16.94 -4.15
CA GLU A 97 -7.16 -16.50 -2.77
C GLU A 97 -7.81 -15.14 -2.45
N TRP A 98 -7.90 -14.24 -3.44
CA TRP A 98 -8.63 -12.98 -3.32
C TRP A 98 -10.14 -13.23 -3.09
N ASP A 99 -10.80 -13.97 -3.98
CA ASP A 99 -12.25 -14.21 -3.96
C ASP A 99 -12.68 -14.92 -2.67
N LYS A 100 -11.87 -15.89 -2.22
CA LYS A 100 -12.07 -16.59 -0.94
C LYS A 100 -12.08 -15.66 0.26
N THR A 101 -11.30 -14.58 0.24
CA THR A 101 -11.03 -13.77 1.44
C THR A 101 -11.61 -12.36 1.39
N ALA A 102 -11.97 -11.84 0.22
CA ALA A 102 -12.47 -10.49 0.04
C ALA A 102 -13.91 -10.32 0.56
N LEU A 103 -14.78 -11.30 0.33
CA LEU A 103 -16.16 -11.28 0.85
C LEU A 103 -16.18 -11.35 2.38
N ALA A 104 -15.36 -12.23 2.96
CA ALA A 104 -15.21 -12.35 4.40
C ALA A 104 -14.65 -11.06 5.03
N LEU A 105 -13.68 -10.41 4.37
CA LEU A 105 -13.17 -9.10 4.78
C LEU A 105 -14.29 -8.05 4.77
N ALA A 106 -15.05 -7.94 3.68
CA ALA A 106 -16.14 -6.98 3.56
C ALA A 106 -17.18 -7.13 4.70
N GLY A 107 -17.58 -8.38 5.00
CA GLY A 107 -18.51 -8.65 6.10
C GLY A 107 -17.92 -8.35 7.48
N TYR A 108 -16.66 -8.71 7.70
CA TYR A 108 -15.98 -8.44 8.97
C TYR A 108 -15.79 -6.93 9.21
N GLU A 109 -15.41 -6.16 8.19
CA GLU A 109 -15.26 -4.71 8.31
C GLU A 109 -16.60 -4.03 8.60
N ALA A 110 -17.66 -4.43 7.89
CA ALA A 110 -19.01 -3.91 8.12
C ALA A 110 -19.48 -4.17 9.56
N ALA A 111 -19.34 -5.42 10.02
CA ALA A 111 -19.74 -5.83 11.36
C ALA A 111 -18.92 -5.10 12.43
N TYR A 112 -17.59 -5.04 12.28
CA TYR A 112 -16.71 -4.39 13.23
C TYR A 112 -17.00 -2.89 13.35
N ILE A 113 -17.12 -2.18 12.23
CA ILE A 113 -17.39 -0.73 12.24
C ILE A 113 -18.78 -0.48 12.82
N GLY A 114 -19.79 -1.26 12.44
CA GLY A 114 -21.13 -1.16 13.00
C GLY A 114 -21.16 -1.39 14.52
N GLU A 115 -20.46 -2.41 15.02
CA GLU A 115 -20.36 -2.71 16.45
C GLU A 115 -19.64 -1.60 17.22
N VAL A 116 -18.53 -1.09 16.70
CA VAL A 116 -17.80 0.04 17.29
C VAL A 116 -18.71 1.26 17.40
N MET A 117 -19.48 1.57 16.35
CA MET A 117 -20.41 2.70 16.35
C MET A 117 -21.54 2.50 17.36
N HIS A 118 -22.18 1.33 17.38
CA HIS A 118 -23.28 1.04 18.31
C HIS A 118 -22.86 0.99 19.78
N LYS A 119 -21.62 0.58 20.09
CA LYS A 119 -21.09 0.58 21.45
C LYS A 119 -20.67 1.96 21.94
N THR A 120 -20.50 2.92 21.04
CA THR A 120 -19.98 4.25 21.37
C THR A 120 -21.01 5.35 21.25
N VAL A 121 -22.05 5.18 20.43
CA VAL A 121 -23.12 6.16 20.23
C VAL A 121 -24.48 5.49 20.42
N ASP A 122 -25.21 5.96 21.43
CA ASP A 122 -26.55 5.49 21.73
C ASP A 122 -27.58 5.95 20.70
N GLY A 123 -28.58 5.11 20.42
CA GLY A 123 -29.73 5.45 19.58
C GLY A 123 -29.47 5.41 18.07
N LEU A 124 -28.30 4.93 17.62
CA LEU A 124 -28.02 4.75 16.20
C LEU A 124 -28.96 3.69 15.56
N PRO A 125 -29.40 3.89 14.31
CA PRO A 125 -30.18 2.89 13.58
C PRO A 125 -29.33 1.64 13.33
N LYS A 126 -29.97 0.46 13.24
CA LYS A 126 -29.25 -0.76 12.88
C LYS A 126 -28.76 -0.67 11.43
N ALA A 127 -27.45 -0.65 11.22
CA ALA A 127 -26.87 -0.75 9.89
C ALA A 127 -27.03 -2.19 9.33
N LYS A 128 -27.77 -2.33 8.23
CA LYS A 128 -27.97 -3.62 7.53
C LYS A 128 -27.27 -3.58 6.17
N VAL A 129 -25.94 -3.57 6.16
CA VAL A 129 -25.15 -3.60 4.94
C VAL A 129 -24.68 -5.03 4.67
N LYS A 130 -24.97 -5.55 3.47
CA LYS A 130 -24.59 -6.91 3.08
C LYS A 130 -23.13 -6.96 2.56
N PRO A 131 -22.35 -8.00 2.88
CA PRO A 131 -20.97 -8.14 2.39
C PRO A 131 -20.86 -8.10 0.85
N GLU A 132 -21.82 -8.69 0.14
CA GLU A 132 -21.84 -8.74 -1.33
C GLU A 132 -22.01 -7.35 -1.95
N GLN A 133 -22.81 -6.49 -1.32
CA GLN A 133 -23.00 -5.10 -1.73
C GLN A 133 -21.69 -4.32 -1.61
N ILE A 134 -20.99 -4.46 -0.48
CA ILE A 134 -19.69 -3.81 -0.25
C ILE A 134 -18.68 -4.27 -1.29
N LEU A 135 -18.55 -5.58 -1.50
CA LEU A 135 -17.59 -6.12 -2.46
C LEU A 135 -17.90 -5.67 -3.89
N THR A 136 -19.18 -5.71 -4.29
CA THR A 136 -19.62 -5.21 -5.60
C THR A 136 -19.28 -3.73 -5.77
N LYS A 137 -19.53 -2.91 -4.75
CA LYS A 137 -19.20 -1.49 -4.77
C LYS A 137 -17.69 -1.25 -4.80
N ALA A 138 -16.91 -2.03 -4.05
CA ALA A 138 -15.45 -1.93 -4.04
C ALA A 138 -14.85 -2.27 -5.41
N ASN A 139 -15.32 -3.32 -6.06
CA ASN A 139 -14.84 -3.70 -7.40
C ASN A 139 -15.25 -2.70 -8.48
N ARG A 140 -16.37 -1.99 -8.32
CA ARG A 140 -16.85 -0.94 -9.24
C ARG A 140 -16.36 0.46 -8.91
N ALA A 141 -15.73 0.65 -7.75
CA ALA A 141 -15.14 1.94 -7.36
C ALA A 141 -13.71 2.04 -7.91
N PRO A 142 -13.37 3.10 -8.67
CA PRO A 142 -12.03 3.25 -9.20
C PRO A 142 -10.98 3.39 -8.09
N LEU A 143 -9.99 2.49 -8.09
CA LEU A 143 -8.77 2.55 -7.30
C LEU A 143 -7.63 2.98 -8.23
N PHE A 144 -7.14 4.22 -8.04
CA PHE A 144 -6.15 4.84 -8.93
C PHE A 144 -6.57 4.89 -10.41
N GLY A 145 -7.88 5.06 -10.65
CA GLY A 145 -8.44 5.10 -12.01
C GLY A 145 -8.67 3.73 -12.64
N ARG A 146 -8.56 2.64 -11.86
CA ARG A 146 -8.73 1.26 -12.33
C ARG A 146 -9.63 0.45 -11.41
N PHE A 147 -10.19 -0.65 -11.90
CA PHE A 147 -10.93 -1.59 -11.05
C PHE A 147 -10.00 -2.64 -10.44
N VAL A 148 -10.35 -3.12 -9.24
CA VAL A 148 -9.56 -4.11 -8.51
C VAL A 148 -9.38 -5.39 -9.33
N ASP A 149 -10.45 -5.85 -9.99
CA ASP A 149 -10.42 -7.08 -10.79
C ASP A 149 -9.46 -6.95 -11.99
N ASP A 150 -9.43 -5.79 -12.66
CA ASP A 150 -8.49 -5.54 -13.75
C ASP A 150 -7.05 -5.51 -13.21
N MET A 151 -6.82 -4.85 -12.08
CA MET A 151 -5.49 -4.74 -11.50
C MET A 151 -4.93 -6.12 -11.10
N LEU A 152 -5.79 -7.00 -10.57
CA LEU A 152 -5.42 -8.38 -10.21
C LEU A 152 -5.13 -9.23 -11.45
N SER A 153 -5.90 -9.03 -12.53
CA SER A 153 -5.77 -9.78 -13.80
C SER A 153 -4.56 -9.36 -14.65
N ASP A 154 -3.93 -8.23 -14.35
CA ASP A 154 -2.77 -7.75 -15.12
C ASP A 154 -1.44 -8.32 -14.60
N ILE A 155 -1.43 -8.95 -13.42
CA ILE A 155 -0.20 -9.41 -12.79
C ILE A 155 0.44 -10.53 -13.64
N GLY A 156 -0.31 -11.57 -13.96
CA GLY A 156 0.11 -12.70 -14.78
C GLY A 156 0.72 -12.26 -16.12
N PRO A 157 -0.01 -11.52 -16.96
CA PRO A 157 0.49 -10.96 -18.21
C PRO A 157 1.76 -10.13 -18.03
N ALA A 158 1.81 -9.23 -17.04
CA ALA A 158 2.98 -8.39 -16.81
C ALA A 158 4.21 -9.20 -16.38
N GLN A 159 4.05 -10.21 -15.51
CA GLN A 159 5.17 -11.06 -15.10
C GLN A 159 5.63 -11.99 -16.22
N LYS A 160 4.69 -12.50 -17.01
CA LYS A 160 4.97 -13.28 -18.21
C LYS A 160 5.85 -12.51 -19.19
N ASP A 161 5.49 -11.26 -19.48
CA ASP A 161 6.26 -10.42 -20.41
C ASP A 161 7.67 -10.14 -19.86
N ARG A 162 7.81 -9.97 -18.55
CA ARG A 162 9.12 -9.87 -17.89
C ARG A 162 9.95 -11.15 -18.02
N ILE A 163 9.34 -12.33 -17.93
CA ILE A 163 10.03 -13.61 -18.15
C ILE A 163 10.54 -13.68 -19.58
N PHE A 164 9.69 -13.40 -20.58
CA PHE A 164 10.13 -13.34 -21.98
C PHE A 164 11.27 -12.34 -22.19
N ALA A 165 11.17 -11.15 -21.61
CA ALA A 165 12.22 -10.14 -21.70
C ALA A 165 13.54 -10.64 -21.11
N SER A 166 13.51 -11.24 -19.90
CA SER A 166 14.69 -11.77 -19.23
C SER A 166 15.34 -12.90 -20.02
N LEU A 167 14.54 -13.84 -20.55
CA LEU A 167 15.05 -14.94 -21.37
C LEU A 167 15.72 -14.43 -22.65
N ARG A 168 15.05 -13.53 -23.39
CA ARG A 168 15.61 -12.95 -24.62
C ARG A 168 16.88 -12.17 -24.35
N GLN A 169 16.91 -11.39 -23.27
CA GLN A 169 18.08 -10.62 -22.87
C GLN A 169 19.28 -11.53 -22.57
N GLY A 170 19.07 -12.57 -21.76
CA GLY A 170 20.15 -13.50 -21.40
C GLY A 170 20.69 -14.28 -22.60
N ILE A 171 19.80 -14.76 -23.49
CA ILE A 171 20.21 -15.43 -24.74
C ILE A 171 21.00 -14.47 -25.63
N ALA A 172 20.52 -13.24 -25.82
CA ALA A 172 21.20 -12.24 -26.65
C ALA A 172 22.57 -11.81 -26.07
N ALA A 173 22.70 -11.82 -24.74
CA ALA A 173 23.96 -11.53 -24.04
C ALA A 173 24.95 -12.72 -24.03
N GLY A 174 24.57 -13.88 -24.58
CA GLY A 174 25.41 -15.08 -24.57
C GLY A 174 25.53 -15.74 -23.20
N GLU A 175 24.57 -15.52 -22.30
CA GLU A 175 24.53 -16.18 -21.00
C GLU A 175 24.25 -17.67 -21.16
N SER A 176 24.84 -18.50 -20.29
CA SER A 176 24.48 -19.93 -20.22
C SER A 176 23.05 -20.11 -19.71
N ASN A 177 22.42 -21.22 -20.08
CA ASN A 177 21.08 -21.60 -19.59
C ASN A 177 20.99 -21.55 -18.05
N SER A 178 22.06 -21.96 -17.37
CA SER A 178 22.14 -21.89 -15.90
C SER A 178 22.10 -20.46 -15.34
N GLN A 179 22.70 -19.49 -16.04
CA GLN A 179 22.69 -18.08 -15.65
C GLN A 179 21.31 -17.49 -15.89
N ILE A 180 20.70 -17.79 -17.03
CA ILE A 180 19.34 -17.35 -17.38
C ILE A 180 18.32 -17.84 -16.34
N ILE A 181 18.34 -19.13 -16.02
CA ILE A 181 17.44 -19.71 -15.01
C ILE A 181 17.71 -19.13 -13.62
N ARG A 182 18.98 -18.87 -13.28
CA ARG A 182 19.35 -18.21 -12.01
C ARG A 182 18.81 -16.78 -11.94
N ALA A 183 18.80 -16.02 -13.04
CA ALA A 183 18.22 -14.67 -13.06
C ALA A 183 16.70 -14.69 -12.79
N LEU A 184 16.00 -15.71 -13.29
CA LEU A 184 14.58 -15.90 -12.99
C LEU A 184 14.34 -16.28 -11.52
N ARG A 185 15.07 -17.30 -11.04
CA ARG A 185 14.86 -17.90 -9.71
C ARG A 185 15.45 -17.09 -8.56
N GLY A 186 16.55 -16.39 -8.79
CA GLY A 186 17.39 -15.80 -7.74
C GLY A 186 18.36 -16.80 -7.11
N THR A 187 19.29 -16.30 -6.30
CA THR A 187 20.39 -17.07 -5.71
C THR A 187 20.08 -17.59 -4.30
N PRO A 188 20.52 -18.81 -3.95
CA PRO A 188 20.37 -19.33 -2.59
C PRO A 188 21.03 -18.45 -1.52
N SER A 189 22.17 -17.82 -1.84
CA SER A 189 22.90 -16.92 -0.92
C SER A 189 22.09 -15.68 -0.53
N LEU A 190 21.23 -15.19 -1.43
CA LEU A 190 20.29 -14.08 -1.18
C LEU A 190 18.87 -14.57 -0.90
N LYS A 191 18.69 -15.86 -0.58
CA LYS A 191 17.39 -16.48 -0.33
C LYS A 191 16.38 -16.21 -1.46
N HIS A 192 16.86 -16.18 -2.69
CA HIS A 192 16.08 -15.94 -3.92
C HIS A 192 15.43 -14.55 -4.01
N GLN A 193 15.86 -13.57 -3.20
CA GLN A 193 15.29 -12.21 -3.20
C GLN A 193 15.76 -11.34 -4.37
N ASP A 194 16.77 -11.79 -5.08
CA ASP A 194 17.40 -11.18 -6.26
C ASP A 194 16.82 -11.69 -7.59
N GLY A 195 15.94 -12.70 -7.56
CA GLY A 195 15.32 -13.25 -8.77
C GLY A 195 14.15 -12.42 -9.29
N LEU A 196 13.83 -12.59 -10.58
CA LEU A 196 12.63 -12.02 -11.19
C LEU A 196 11.35 -12.40 -10.44
N MET A 197 11.27 -13.63 -9.93
CA MET A 197 10.10 -14.12 -9.18
C MET A 197 9.84 -13.31 -7.90
N GLN A 198 10.87 -12.69 -7.31
CA GLN A 198 10.67 -11.78 -6.18
C GLN A 198 9.96 -10.48 -6.60
N ALA A 199 10.13 -10.04 -7.85
CA ALA A 199 9.39 -8.88 -8.36
C ALA A 199 7.89 -9.16 -8.42
N ALA A 200 7.50 -10.37 -8.85
CA ALA A 200 6.11 -10.81 -8.84
C ALA A 200 5.51 -10.75 -7.43
N LYS A 201 6.21 -11.31 -6.43
CA LYS A 201 5.77 -11.26 -5.02
C LYS A 201 5.58 -9.83 -4.52
N ARG A 202 6.51 -8.92 -4.84
CA ARG A 202 6.40 -7.50 -4.44
C ARG A 202 5.20 -6.81 -5.09
N ASP A 203 4.93 -7.08 -6.36
CA ASP A 203 3.78 -6.51 -7.07
C ASP A 203 2.45 -7.04 -6.50
N VAL A 204 2.37 -8.35 -6.26
CA VAL A 204 1.22 -9.00 -5.62
C VAL A 204 0.99 -8.44 -4.22
N GLU A 205 2.02 -8.41 -3.37
CA GLU A 205 1.91 -7.88 -2.00
C GLU A 205 1.37 -6.45 -2.00
N ARG A 206 1.97 -5.59 -2.83
CA ARG A 206 1.56 -4.19 -2.95
C ARG A 206 0.11 -4.07 -3.39
N LEU A 207 -0.32 -4.84 -4.40
CA LEU A 207 -1.69 -4.78 -4.89
C LEU A 207 -2.69 -5.32 -3.87
N VAL A 208 -2.48 -6.54 -3.36
CA VAL A 208 -3.41 -7.20 -2.43
C VAL A 208 -3.62 -6.35 -1.18
N ARG A 209 -2.55 -5.82 -0.58
CA ARG A 209 -2.67 -4.92 0.59
C ARG A 209 -3.48 -3.67 0.28
N THR A 210 -3.23 -3.06 -0.88
CA THR A 210 -3.94 -1.85 -1.30
C THR A 210 -5.42 -2.14 -1.56
N ALA A 211 -5.72 -3.21 -2.29
CA ALA A 211 -7.08 -3.61 -2.60
C ALA A 211 -7.88 -3.98 -1.35
N ARG A 212 -7.27 -4.67 -0.37
CA ARG A 212 -7.91 -4.95 0.92
C ARG A 212 -8.20 -3.68 1.72
N ASN A 213 -7.28 -2.70 1.72
CA ASN A 213 -7.54 -1.40 2.35
C ASN A 213 -8.70 -0.66 1.65
N HIS A 214 -8.78 -0.75 0.33
CA HIS A 214 -9.90 -0.20 -0.45
C HIS A 214 -11.24 -0.85 -0.09
N VAL A 215 -11.30 -2.18 0.05
CA VAL A 215 -12.51 -2.89 0.52
C VAL A 215 -12.92 -2.41 1.93
N ALA A 216 -11.96 -2.26 2.85
CA ALA A 216 -12.20 -1.76 4.19
C ALA A 216 -12.71 -0.31 4.20
N ASP A 217 -12.17 0.54 3.33
CA ASP A 217 -12.62 1.92 3.15
C ASP A 217 -14.08 1.94 2.67
N VAL A 218 -14.41 1.16 1.64
CA VAL A 218 -15.77 1.06 1.10
C VAL A 218 -16.75 0.53 2.15
N ALA A 219 -16.37 -0.49 2.91
CA ALA A 219 -17.19 -1.01 4.01
C ALA A 219 -17.49 0.08 5.05
N GLY A 220 -16.47 0.87 5.43
CA GLY A 220 -16.65 2.00 6.34
C GLY A 220 -17.60 3.05 5.78
N GLU A 221 -17.48 3.41 4.51
CA GLU A 221 -18.37 4.37 3.87
C GLU A 221 -19.82 3.91 3.83
N GLU A 222 -20.08 2.63 3.53
CA GLU A 222 -21.44 2.06 3.55
C GLU A 222 -22.05 2.07 4.94
N ILE A 223 -21.26 1.73 5.97
CA ILE A 223 -21.73 1.76 7.36
C ILE A 223 -21.98 3.21 7.81
N PHE A 224 -21.08 4.14 7.50
CA PHE A 224 -21.27 5.55 7.81
C PHE A 224 -22.52 6.12 7.14
N ASP A 225 -22.84 5.66 5.92
CA ASP A 225 -24.08 6.01 5.24
C ASP A 225 -25.32 5.49 5.96
N ALA A 226 -25.32 4.19 6.27
CA ALA A 226 -26.44 3.53 6.94
C ALA A 226 -26.70 4.09 8.35
N LEU A 227 -25.68 4.65 9.00
CA LEU A 227 -25.75 5.25 10.32
C LEU A 227 -26.02 6.77 10.30
N GLY A 228 -26.12 7.40 9.12
CA GLY A 228 -26.39 8.83 9.01
C GLY A 228 -25.22 9.71 9.43
N VAL A 229 -23.98 9.24 9.31
CA VAL A 229 -22.79 10.07 9.56
C VAL A 229 -22.71 11.16 8.50
N GLU A 230 -22.64 12.42 8.92
CA GLU A 230 -22.59 13.58 8.00
C GLU A 230 -21.16 14.02 7.67
N GLN A 231 -20.24 13.89 8.64
CA GLN A 231 -18.86 14.35 8.51
C GLN A 231 -17.88 13.24 8.84
N VAL A 232 -16.76 13.25 8.14
CA VAL A 232 -15.66 12.33 8.34
C VAL A 232 -14.36 13.09 8.41
N VAL A 233 -13.40 12.52 9.10
CA VAL A 233 -12.09 13.10 9.29
C VAL A 233 -11.03 12.09 8.90
N ARG A 234 -10.04 12.55 8.14
CA ARG A 234 -8.98 11.67 7.63
C ARG A 234 -7.98 11.36 8.73
N VAL A 235 -7.69 10.08 8.93
CA VAL A 235 -6.73 9.59 9.92
C VAL A 235 -5.61 8.85 9.21
N ALA A 236 -4.42 9.42 9.24
CA ALA A 236 -3.18 8.78 8.86
C ALA A 236 -2.58 7.99 10.03
N THR A 237 -1.74 6.99 9.74
CA THR A 237 -0.92 6.37 10.79
C THR A 237 0.16 7.35 11.23
N LEU A 238 0.39 7.52 12.53
CA LEU A 238 1.49 8.37 13.03
C LEU A 238 2.79 7.56 13.04
N GLU A 239 3.47 7.45 11.91
CA GLU A 239 4.74 6.73 11.85
C GLU A 239 5.72 7.25 10.80
N GLY A 240 6.98 6.83 10.91
CA GLY A 240 8.04 7.20 9.97
C GLY A 240 7.79 6.80 8.50
N ARG A 241 6.91 5.82 8.25
CA ARG A 241 6.54 5.38 6.88
C ARG A 241 5.37 6.14 6.27
N THR A 242 4.70 7.01 7.03
CA THR A 242 3.59 7.80 6.48
C THR A 242 4.14 8.79 5.47
N CYS A 243 3.58 8.77 4.26
CA CYS A 243 4.05 9.63 3.17
C CYS A 243 3.60 11.09 3.38
N ALA A 244 4.27 12.03 2.69
CA ALA A 244 3.97 13.45 2.81
C ALA A 244 2.52 13.81 2.46
N ALA A 245 1.95 13.17 1.44
CA ALA A 245 0.56 13.36 1.05
C ALA A 245 -0.42 13.00 2.16
N CYS A 246 -0.25 11.83 2.75
CA CYS A 246 -1.10 11.34 3.81
C CYS A 246 -0.91 12.15 5.09
N ALA A 247 0.32 12.56 5.39
CA ALA A 247 0.64 13.47 6.48
C ALA A 247 -0.06 14.83 6.32
N ALA A 248 -0.04 15.40 5.11
CA ALA A 248 -0.64 16.70 4.81
C ALA A 248 -2.18 16.71 4.87
N LEU A 249 -2.82 15.56 4.66
CA LEU A 249 -4.27 15.43 4.71
C LEU A 249 -4.79 14.96 6.08
N ASP A 250 -3.89 14.61 7.00
CA ASP A 250 -4.24 14.10 8.31
C ASP A 250 -4.97 15.14 9.18
N GLY A 251 -6.10 14.75 9.77
CA GLY A 251 -6.96 15.61 10.58
C GLY A 251 -7.87 16.54 9.78
N LYS A 252 -7.85 16.51 8.44
CA LYS A 252 -8.81 17.27 7.63
C LYS A 252 -10.21 16.63 7.72
N THR A 253 -11.19 17.45 8.08
CA THR A 253 -12.61 17.09 8.13
C THR A 253 -13.28 17.41 6.79
N TYR A 254 -14.17 16.53 6.36
CA TYR A 254 -14.94 16.65 5.13
C TYR A 254 -16.39 16.29 5.41
N LYS A 255 -17.32 17.01 4.78
CA LYS A 255 -18.71 16.54 4.70
C LYS A 255 -18.78 15.37 3.73
N ARG A 256 -19.54 14.33 4.07
CA ARG A 256 -19.71 13.15 3.21
C ARG A 256 -20.46 13.48 1.91
N SER A 257 -21.25 14.55 1.90
CA SER A 257 -21.96 15.06 0.72
C SER A 257 -21.07 15.82 -0.28
N GLU A 258 -19.82 16.16 0.11
CA GLU A 258 -18.90 16.96 -0.72
C GLU A 258 -17.76 16.09 -1.27
N PRO A 259 -17.21 16.41 -2.46
CA PRO A 259 -16.04 15.71 -2.98
C PRO A 259 -14.84 15.78 -2.04
N ARG A 260 -14.13 14.65 -1.87
CA ARG A 260 -12.92 14.55 -1.05
C ARG A 260 -11.93 13.53 -1.60
N PRO A 261 -10.65 13.59 -1.21
CA PRO A 261 -9.67 12.59 -1.62
C PRO A 261 -10.07 11.17 -1.14
N PRO A 262 -9.76 10.11 -1.90
CA PRO A 262 -9.97 8.75 -1.43
C PRO A 262 -9.12 8.48 -0.17
N ALA A 263 -9.58 7.57 0.69
CA ALA A 263 -8.81 7.14 1.87
C ALA A 263 -7.53 6.40 1.43
N THR A 264 -7.68 5.41 0.56
CA THR A 264 -6.57 4.77 -0.16
C THR A 264 -6.03 5.68 -1.27
N LEU A 265 -5.02 6.49 -0.96
CA LEU A 265 -4.45 7.49 -1.89
C LEU A 265 -3.32 6.97 -2.78
N HIS A 266 -2.59 5.96 -2.33
CA HIS A 266 -1.44 5.40 -3.02
C HIS A 266 -1.24 3.93 -2.65
N PRO A 267 -0.40 3.17 -3.39
CA PRO A 267 -0.08 1.80 -3.02
C PRO A 267 0.48 1.71 -1.59
N ASN A 268 0.10 0.67 -0.85
CA ASN A 268 0.43 0.48 0.57
C ASN A 268 -0.06 1.60 1.51
N CYS A 269 -1.06 2.39 1.10
CA CYS A 269 -1.73 3.34 2.00
C CYS A 269 -2.40 2.59 3.16
N ARG A 270 -2.33 3.20 4.35
CA ARG A 270 -2.97 2.72 5.60
C ARG A 270 -3.83 3.80 6.25
N CYS A 271 -4.10 4.87 5.51
CA CYS A 271 -4.98 5.94 5.96
C CYS A 271 -6.43 5.50 5.78
N ARG A 272 -7.29 6.00 6.66
CA ARG A 272 -8.72 5.75 6.63
C ARG A 272 -9.49 7.00 7.00
N TYR A 273 -10.79 6.97 6.78
CA TYR A 273 -11.71 7.93 7.37
C TYR A 273 -12.29 7.38 8.68
N ALA A 274 -12.50 8.29 9.63
CA ALA A 274 -13.25 8.06 10.85
C ALA A 274 -14.44 9.05 10.89
N PRO A 275 -15.56 8.71 11.55
CA PRO A 275 -16.66 9.65 11.71
C PRO A 275 -16.23 10.86 12.55
N SER A 276 -16.76 12.03 12.21
CA SER A 276 -16.58 13.27 12.95
C SER A 276 -17.93 13.79 13.40
N PHE A 277 -18.16 13.81 14.72
CA PHE A 277 -19.42 14.26 15.31
C PHE A 277 -19.39 15.73 15.75
N ASP A 278 -18.21 16.29 16.01
CA ASP A 278 -18.07 17.67 16.49
C ASP A 278 -17.06 18.52 15.71
N GLY A 279 -16.56 18.01 14.58
CA GLY A 279 -15.62 18.71 13.69
C GLY A 279 -14.14 18.55 14.03
N ASP A 280 -13.78 17.99 15.20
CA ASP A 280 -12.40 17.83 15.67
C ASP A 280 -11.98 16.35 15.79
N LEU A 281 -10.74 15.98 15.45
CA LEU A 281 -10.23 14.65 15.82
C LEU A 281 -9.95 14.59 17.33
N ILE A 282 -10.57 13.67 18.07
CA ILE A 282 -10.41 13.58 19.53
C ILE A 282 -10.05 12.13 19.89
N GLY A 283 -9.23 11.89 20.94
CA GLY A 283 -8.81 10.56 21.40
C GLY A 283 -7.36 10.48 21.86
N ASN A 284 -6.76 9.29 21.79
CA ASN A 284 -5.30 9.11 21.76
C ASN A 284 -4.93 8.34 20.48
N ARG A 285 -3.84 8.73 19.81
CA ARG A 285 -3.32 8.06 18.62
C ARG A 285 -2.00 7.38 18.96
N PRO A 286 -1.87 6.07 18.73
CA PRO A 286 -0.58 5.41 18.83
C PRO A 286 0.34 5.96 17.73
N TYR A 287 1.62 6.08 18.05
CA TYR A 287 2.65 6.42 17.08
C TYR A 287 3.82 5.45 17.13
N VAL A 288 4.47 5.29 15.98
CA VAL A 288 5.74 4.57 15.85
C VAL A 288 6.73 5.48 15.12
N ARG A 289 7.56 6.17 15.89
CA ARG A 289 8.71 6.87 15.34
C ARG A 289 9.76 5.82 15.04
N ALA A 290 10.22 5.75 13.80
CA ALA A 290 11.30 4.86 13.39
C ALA A 290 12.14 5.56 12.34
N LEU A 291 13.46 5.40 12.41
CA LEU A 291 14.38 5.74 11.34
C LEU A 291 14.71 4.51 10.52
N LYS A 292 15.22 4.70 9.30
CA LYS A 292 15.76 3.62 8.50
C LYS A 292 17.06 3.14 9.12
N VAL A 293 17.17 1.83 9.30
CA VAL A 293 18.37 1.18 9.81
C VAL A 293 19.20 0.71 8.63
N ARG A 294 20.52 0.96 8.69
CA ARG A 294 21.47 0.39 7.74
C ARG A 294 21.56 -1.12 7.93
N LYS A 295 21.22 -1.89 6.90
CA LYS A 295 21.40 -3.34 6.85
C LYS A 295 22.85 -3.71 6.52
N ARG A 296 23.16 -5.00 6.72
CA ARG A 296 24.47 -5.59 6.41
C ARG A 296 24.84 -5.48 4.92
N ASP A 297 23.83 -5.45 4.05
CA ASP A 297 23.96 -5.25 2.61
C ASP A 297 24.18 -3.77 2.21
N GLY A 298 24.24 -2.85 3.18
CA GLY A 298 24.43 -1.41 2.96
C GLY A 298 23.17 -0.62 2.66
N SER A 299 22.01 -1.28 2.48
CA SER A 299 20.73 -0.62 2.27
C SER A 299 20.19 0.01 3.57
N ASN A 300 19.39 1.07 3.45
CA ASN A 300 18.71 1.70 4.59
C ASN A 300 17.21 1.40 4.52
N GLU A 301 16.70 0.63 5.49
CA GLU A 301 15.30 0.23 5.52
C GLU A 301 14.71 0.29 6.93
N PHE A 302 13.39 0.52 6.99
CA PHE A 302 12.68 0.43 8.26
C PHE A 302 12.54 -1.03 8.71
N ARG A 303 13.00 -1.35 9.93
CA ARG A 303 12.79 -2.66 10.54
C ARG A 303 11.44 -2.76 11.27
N SER A 304 10.97 -3.98 11.47
CA SER A 304 9.81 -4.28 12.32
C SER A 304 10.22 -4.25 13.80
N ILE A 305 9.38 -3.68 14.67
CA ILE A 305 9.62 -3.64 16.13
C ILE A 305 9.78 -5.06 16.70
N GLY A 306 9.01 -6.01 16.17
CA GLY A 306 9.06 -7.43 16.59
C GLY A 306 10.40 -8.10 16.30
N ASP A 307 11.13 -7.62 15.29
CA ASP A 307 12.41 -8.19 14.83
C ASP A 307 13.62 -7.38 15.32
N MET A 308 13.44 -6.64 16.41
CA MET A 308 14.47 -5.75 16.98
C MET A 308 14.62 -5.97 18.48
N THR A 309 15.86 -6.12 18.94
CA THR A 309 16.22 -6.06 20.36
C THR A 309 16.04 -4.64 20.90
N LYS A 310 15.94 -4.47 22.22
CA LYS A 310 15.84 -3.13 22.86
C LYS A 310 16.98 -2.20 22.41
N LYS A 311 18.22 -2.70 22.41
CA LYS A 311 19.41 -1.96 21.93
C LYS A 311 19.30 -1.57 20.45
N GLN A 312 18.77 -2.46 19.61
CA GLN A 312 18.54 -2.14 18.19
C GLN A 312 17.45 -1.08 18.02
N ARG A 313 16.41 -1.08 18.86
CA ARG A 313 15.35 -0.05 18.85
C ARG A 313 15.93 1.31 19.23
N GLU A 314 16.72 1.36 20.30
CA GLU A 314 17.41 2.58 20.74
C GLU A 314 18.36 3.11 19.66
N GLN A 315 19.19 2.24 19.06
CA GLN A 315 20.10 2.61 17.96
C GLN A 315 19.38 3.08 16.70
N ALA A 316 18.18 2.57 16.42
CA ALA A 316 17.35 2.97 15.29
C ALA A 316 16.54 4.24 15.54
N GLY A 317 16.72 4.91 16.69
CA GLY A 317 15.88 6.03 17.10
C GLY A 317 14.40 5.66 17.18
N LEU A 318 14.10 4.39 17.43
CA LEU A 318 12.73 3.88 17.46
C LEU A 318 12.08 4.28 18.79
N ASP A 319 10.99 5.03 18.70
CA ASP A 319 10.18 5.44 19.83
C ASP A 319 8.70 5.11 19.58
N VAL A 320 8.05 4.55 20.58
CA VAL A 320 6.65 4.13 20.52
C VAL A 320 5.90 4.75 21.68
N GLY A 321 4.74 5.31 21.38
CA GLY A 321 3.95 5.97 22.41
C GLY A 321 2.55 6.28 21.94
N GLN A 322 1.86 7.08 22.75
CA GLN A 322 0.53 7.59 22.44
C GLN A 322 0.54 9.11 22.59
N VAL A 323 -0.07 9.80 21.64
CA VAL A 323 -0.34 11.23 21.71
C VAL A 323 -1.84 11.47 21.78
N LYS A 324 -2.27 12.66 22.21
CA LYS A 324 -3.67 13.08 22.09
C LYS A 324 -4.10 12.96 20.62
N ALA A 325 -5.30 12.52 20.29
CA ALA A 325 -5.71 12.29 18.90
C ALA A 325 -5.95 13.58 18.13
N SER A 326 -6.20 14.70 18.82
CA SER A 326 -6.17 16.02 18.19
C SER A 326 -4.77 16.41 17.65
N THR A 327 -3.75 15.61 17.97
CA THR A 327 -2.44 15.69 17.34
C THR A 327 -2.56 15.16 15.91
N THR A 328 -2.54 16.09 14.95
CA THR A 328 -2.35 15.77 13.54
C THR A 328 -0.91 15.31 13.28
N PHE A 329 -0.65 14.72 12.12
CA PHE A 329 0.70 14.34 11.72
C PHE A 329 1.62 15.55 11.74
N GLY A 330 1.18 16.71 11.24
CA GLY A 330 1.96 17.96 11.31
C GLY A 330 2.34 18.36 12.74
N LYS A 331 1.40 18.29 13.69
CA LYS A 331 1.66 18.58 15.11
C LYS A 331 2.61 17.55 15.75
N TRP A 332 2.37 16.26 15.50
CA TRP A 332 3.25 15.18 15.99
C TRP A 332 4.65 15.32 15.41
N PHE A 333 4.77 15.54 14.10
CA PHE A 333 6.02 15.75 13.37
C PHE A 333 6.79 16.96 13.88
N GLY A 334 6.09 18.07 14.19
CA GLY A 334 6.68 19.27 14.77
C GLY A 334 7.34 19.04 16.13
N GLY A 335 6.86 18.08 16.92
CA GLY A 335 7.46 17.69 18.20
C GLY A 335 8.68 16.75 18.10
N GLN A 336 9.02 16.25 16.91
CA GLN A 336 10.12 15.29 16.73
C GLN A 336 11.50 15.96 16.71
N ASP A 337 12.55 15.18 16.96
CA ASP A 337 13.94 15.66 16.88
C ASP A 337 14.38 16.05 15.46
N ALA A 338 15.48 16.81 15.37
CA ALA A 338 16.02 17.30 14.11
C ALA A 338 16.51 16.17 13.18
N ALA A 339 16.99 15.05 13.74
CA ALA A 339 17.49 13.92 12.97
C ALA A 339 16.34 13.24 12.21
N PHE A 340 15.24 12.93 12.90
CA PHE A 340 14.03 12.36 12.31
C PHE A 340 13.41 13.28 11.26
N LYS A 341 13.27 14.57 11.57
CA LYS A 341 12.71 15.54 10.63
C LYS A 341 13.54 15.64 9.35
N ARG A 342 14.87 15.64 9.46
CA ARG A 342 15.79 15.71 8.31
C ARG A 342 15.77 14.45 7.47
N GLU A 343 15.72 13.27 8.10
CA GLU A 343 15.62 12.00 7.39
C GLU A 343 14.30 11.88 6.63
N TRP A 344 13.19 12.28 7.25
CA TRP A 344 11.86 12.17 6.64
C TRP A 344 11.62 13.19 5.51
N LEU A 345 11.99 14.46 5.71
CA LEU A 345 11.81 15.51 4.69
C LEU A 345 12.87 15.48 3.59
N GLY A 346 14.07 14.98 3.92
CA GLY A 346 15.29 15.21 3.15
C GLY A 346 15.86 16.62 3.36
N PRO A 347 17.13 16.87 2.95
CA PRO A 347 17.87 18.07 3.34
C PRO A 347 17.22 19.40 2.94
N ALA A 348 16.74 19.50 1.69
CA ALA A 348 16.19 20.73 1.13
C ALA A 348 14.84 21.11 1.77
N ARG A 349 13.92 20.15 1.94
CA ARG A 349 12.61 20.40 2.55
C ARG A 349 12.73 20.63 4.05
N TYR A 350 13.67 19.95 4.72
CA TYR A 350 13.98 20.22 6.12
C TYR A 350 14.39 21.68 6.33
N LYS A 351 15.30 22.21 5.49
CA LYS A 351 15.71 23.62 5.54
C LYS A 351 14.51 24.57 5.40
N LEU A 352 13.65 24.34 4.41
CA LEU A 352 12.45 25.16 4.18
C LEU A 352 11.45 25.10 5.36
N TYR A 353 11.28 23.92 5.95
CA TYR A 353 10.42 23.71 7.11
C TYR A 353 10.96 24.40 8.36
N THR A 354 12.26 24.28 8.66
CA THR A 354 12.88 24.88 9.85
C THR A 354 13.02 26.39 9.77
N GLU A 355 13.16 26.95 8.57
CA GLU A 355 13.19 28.40 8.36
C GLU A 355 11.79 29.05 8.42
N GLY A 356 10.74 28.27 8.72
CA GLY A 356 9.35 28.75 8.82
C GLY A 356 8.74 29.15 7.48
N LYS A 357 9.41 28.85 6.36
CA LYS A 357 9.02 29.29 5.02
C LYS A 357 7.85 28.48 4.46
N LEU A 358 7.74 27.19 4.78
CA LEU A 358 6.65 26.32 4.31
C LEU A 358 6.19 25.32 5.38
N PRO A 359 4.88 25.29 5.70
CA PRO A 359 4.32 24.25 6.56
C PRO A 359 4.25 22.89 5.83
N LEU A 360 4.13 21.80 6.60
CA LEU A 360 4.24 20.42 6.08
C LEU A 360 3.25 20.14 4.95
N GLU A 361 2.05 20.70 5.06
CA GLU A 361 0.93 20.52 4.14
C GLU A 361 1.20 21.11 2.75
N ARG A 362 2.18 22.02 2.63
CA ARG A 362 2.57 22.63 1.36
C ARG A 362 3.51 21.75 0.54
N PHE A 363 4.09 20.68 1.09
CA PHE A 363 5.03 19.83 0.35
C PHE A 363 4.36 18.80 -0.58
N SER A 364 3.04 18.67 -0.53
CA SER A 364 2.28 17.73 -1.36
C SER A 364 0.97 18.32 -1.86
N ASP A 365 0.54 17.92 -3.05
CA ASP A 365 -0.76 18.28 -3.60
C ASP A 365 -1.91 17.47 -2.95
N PRO A 366 -3.19 17.87 -3.16
CA PRO A 366 -4.35 17.14 -2.64
C PRO A 366 -4.53 15.71 -3.20
N ARG A 367 -3.85 15.38 -4.30
CA ARG A 367 -3.85 14.05 -4.95
C ARG A 367 -2.64 13.21 -4.54
N GLY A 368 -1.80 13.74 -3.65
CA GLY A 368 -0.64 13.11 -3.06
C GLY A 368 0.65 13.15 -3.87
N LYS A 369 0.74 13.95 -4.94
CA LYS A 369 2.00 14.23 -5.61
C LYS A 369 2.85 15.15 -4.74
N ILE A 370 4.08 14.74 -4.46
CA ILE A 370 5.04 15.60 -3.76
C ILE A 370 5.49 16.68 -4.74
N TYR A 371 5.35 17.95 -4.35
CA TYR A 371 5.84 19.06 -5.17
C TYR A 371 7.38 19.03 -5.22
N THR A 372 7.92 19.29 -6.42
CA THR A 372 9.33 19.62 -6.57
C THR A 372 9.60 21.04 -6.07
N LEU A 373 10.87 21.40 -5.89
CA LEU A 373 11.23 22.78 -5.53
C LEU A 373 10.81 23.79 -6.60
N ASN A 374 10.77 23.37 -7.88
CA ASN A 374 10.31 24.22 -8.97
C ASN A 374 8.78 24.39 -8.94
N ASP A 375 8.03 23.32 -8.66
CA ASP A 375 6.57 23.39 -8.51
C ASP A 375 6.18 24.31 -7.34
N LEU A 376 6.93 24.26 -6.23
CA LEU A 376 6.73 25.16 -5.08
C LEU A 376 7.01 26.61 -5.47
N ARG A 377 8.15 26.89 -6.12
CA ARG A 377 8.50 28.26 -6.57
C ARG A 377 7.45 28.84 -7.51
N GLN A 378 6.91 28.05 -8.44
CA GLN A 378 5.85 28.51 -9.34
C GLN A 378 4.56 28.82 -8.58
N ARG A 379 4.10 27.92 -7.70
CA ARG A 379 2.90 28.17 -6.89
C ARG A 379 3.06 29.34 -5.93
N ASP A 380 4.24 29.52 -5.36
CA ASP A 380 4.54 30.65 -4.49
C ASP A 380 4.54 31.95 -5.30
N ALA A 381 5.11 31.97 -6.51
CA ALA A 381 5.04 33.12 -7.42
C ALA A 381 3.59 33.45 -7.85
N GLU A 382 2.78 32.42 -8.15
CA GLU A 382 1.35 32.58 -8.43
C GLU A 382 0.59 33.15 -7.23
N THR A 383 0.86 32.64 -6.02
CA THR A 383 0.26 33.13 -4.77
C THR A 383 0.68 34.57 -4.49
N PHE A 384 1.96 34.89 -4.70
CA PHE A 384 2.51 36.24 -4.52
C PHE A 384 1.86 37.22 -5.50
N LYS A 385 1.73 36.83 -6.77
CA LYS A 385 1.05 37.63 -7.79
C LYS A 385 -0.44 37.84 -7.48
N ALA A 386 -1.11 36.82 -6.95
CA ALA A 386 -2.52 36.89 -6.58
C ALA A 386 -2.79 37.76 -5.34
N ILE A 387 -1.87 37.79 -4.36
CA ILE A 387 -2.03 38.55 -3.12
C ILE A 387 -1.52 39.99 -3.27
N PHE A 388 -0.39 40.18 -3.96
CA PHE A 388 0.35 41.45 -3.96
C PHE A 388 0.30 42.21 -5.29
N GLY A 389 -0.21 41.61 -6.37
CA GLY A 389 -0.41 42.30 -7.64
C GLY A 389 0.86 42.95 -8.19
N ASN A 390 1.76 42.11 -8.74
CA ASN A 390 3.12 42.42 -9.23
C ASN A 390 4.11 42.88 -8.15
#